data_AF-A0A841VFX4-F1
#
_entry.id   AF-A0A841VFX4-F1
#
_cell.length_a   1.000
_cell.length_b   1.000
_cell.length_c   1.000
_cell.angle_alpha   90.00
_cell.angle_beta   90.00
_cell.angle_gamma   90.00
#
_symmetry.space_group_name_H-M   'P 1'
#
loop_
_entity.id
_entity.type
_entity.pdbx_description
1 polymer ?
#
loop_
_entity_poly.entity_id
_entity_poly.type
_entity_poly.pdbx_seq_one_letter_code
_entity_poly.pdbx_strand_id
1 'polypeptide(L)'
;MAQILDPLPPEQSGKILCCYINATSKIQVARICNIPNWYFERVVFPGQRLVFEAPRKGQLEIHTGMMASAILSDKIPCDRLMLEETSTHEFDTDSLSEKDPINTKSLVQQINTNTGDSIKPLQVAL
;
A
#
# COMPACT_ATOMS: atom_id res chain seq x y z
N MET A 1 -12.17 -12.09 -27.80
CA MET A 1 -12.63 -10.72 -27.50
C MET A 1 -11.71 -10.18 -26.42
N ALA A 2 -10.77 -9.29 -26.76
CA ALA A 2 -9.79 -8.77 -25.80
C ALA A 2 -10.32 -7.43 -25.26
N GLN A 3 -10.38 -7.28 -23.94
CA GLN A 3 -10.54 -5.97 -23.31
C GLN A 3 -9.24 -5.20 -23.56
N ILE A 4 -9.20 -4.44 -24.66
CA ILE A 4 -8.11 -3.51 -24.95
C ILE A 4 -8.14 -2.43 -23.87
N LEU A 5 -7.07 -2.36 -23.09
CA LEU A 5 -6.75 -1.19 -22.30
C LEU A 5 -6.39 -0.09 -23.28
N ASP A 6 -7.13 1.01 -23.30
CA ASP A 6 -6.61 2.21 -23.94
C ASP A 6 -5.39 2.65 -23.12
N PRO A 7 -4.18 2.71 -23.72
CA PRO A 7 -3.01 3.20 -23.02
C PRO A 7 -3.30 4.61 -22.50
N LEU A 8 -2.93 4.86 -21.24
CA LEU A 8 -3.13 6.17 -20.59
C LEU A 8 -2.67 7.31 -21.51
N PRO A 9 -3.50 8.34 -21.75
CA PRO A 9 -3.13 9.47 -22.61
C PRO A 9 -1.78 10.07 -22.18
N PRO A 10 -0.85 10.32 -23.12
CA PRO A 10 0.50 10.81 -22.81
C PRO A 10 0.50 12.19 -22.14
N GLU A 11 -0.59 12.95 -22.26
CA GLU A 11 -0.78 14.29 -21.66
C GLU A 11 -0.85 14.28 -20.12
N GLN A 12 -1.00 13.12 -19.48
CA GLN A 12 -1.08 13.01 -18.03
C GLN A 12 0.29 12.69 -17.41
N SER A 13 1.16 13.69 -17.40
CA SER A 13 2.46 13.67 -16.71
C SER A 13 2.25 13.60 -15.18
N GLY A 14 2.02 12.39 -14.67
CA GLY A 14 1.74 12.16 -13.24
C GLY A 14 1.14 10.79 -12.93
N LYS A 15 1.64 9.75 -13.61
CA LYS A 15 1.24 8.37 -13.33
C LYS A 15 1.78 7.95 -11.98
N ILE A 16 0.94 7.29 -11.20
CA ILE A 16 1.32 6.66 -9.94
C ILE A 16 0.96 5.18 -9.99
N LEU A 17 1.77 4.38 -9.32
CA LEU A 17 1.49 2.97 -9.12
C LEU A 17 0.54 2.82 -7.93
N CYS A 18 -0.65 2.28 -8.19
CA CYS A 18 -1.68 2.08 -7.18
C CYS A 18 -1.83 0.61 -6.83
N CYS A 19 -2.13 0.33 -5.56
CA CYS A 19 -2.42 -1.02 -5.09
C CYS A 19 -3.74 -1.06 -4.31
N TYR A 20 -4.69 -1.86 -4.81
CA TYR A 20 -5.94 -2.17 -4.13
C TYR A 20 -6.00 -3.65 -3.74
N ILE A 21 -6.61 -3.97 -2.61
CA ILE A 21 -6.85 -5.35 -2.18
C ILE A 21 -8.33 -5.51 -1.91
N ASN A 22 -8.95 -6.50 -2.56
CA ASN A 22 -10.31 -6.88 -2.22
C ASN A 22 -10.29 -7.74 -0.95
N ALA A 23 -10.48 -7.12 0.21
CA ALA A 23 -10.58 -7.81 1.49
C ALA A 23 -11.97 -8.47 1.73
N THR A 24 -12.89 -8.36 0.78
CA THR A 24 -14.24 -8.91 0.90
C THR A 24 -14.31 -10.34 0.35
N SER A 25 -15.37 -11.07 0.73
CA SER A 25 -15.65 -12.42 0.22
C SER A 25 -16.43 -12.44 -1.11
N LYS A 26 -16.62 -11.27 -1.75
CA LYS A 26 -17.40 -11.14 -2.99
C LYS A 26 -16.50 -10.68 -4.14
N ILE A 27 -16.86 -11.06 -5.36
CA ILE A 27 -16.22 -10.53 -6.56
C ILE A 27 -16.58 -9.05 -6.68
N GLN A 28 -15.58 -8.24 -7.02
CA GLN A 28 -15.71 -6.80 -7.20
C GLN A 28 -15.26 -6.41 -8.60
N VAL A 29 -15.77 -5.27 -9.09
CA VAL A 29 -15.30 -4.65 -10.33
C VAL A 29 -14.75 -3.28 -9.97
N ALA A 30 -13.46 -3.07 -10.20
CA ALA A 30 -12.78 -1.82 -10.00
C ALA A 30 -12.78 -1.03 -11.32
N ARG A 31 -13.27 0.21 -11.28
CA ARG A 31 -13.41 1.09 -12.46
C ARG A 31 -12.77 2.45 -12.21
N ILE A 32 -12.30 3.11 -13.26
CA ILE A 32 -11.96 4.53 -13.21
C ILE A 32 -12.64 5.22 -14.40
N CYS A 33 -13.60 6.10 -14.09
CA CYS A 33 -14.43 6.80 -15.06
C CYS A 33 -14.22 8.33 -15.04
N ASN A 34 -13.47 8.85 -14.06
CA ASN A 34 -13.33 10.29 -13.83
C ASN A 34 -12.26 10.95 -14.71
N ILE A 35 -11.51 10.17 -15.49
CA ILE A 35 -10.48 10.65 -16.39
C ILE A 35 -11.05 10.71 -17.81
N PRO A 36 -11.06 11.87 -18.47
CA PRO A 36 -11.57 11.98 -19.82
C PRO A 36 -10.69 11.19 -20.80
N ASN A 37 -11.33 10.53 -21.78
CA ASN A 37 -10.65 9.75 -22.82
C ASN A 37 -9.78 8.59 -22.29
N TRP A 38 -10.10 8.07 -21.09
CA TRP A 38 -9.46 6.88 -20.54
C TRP A 38 -10.49 6.01 -19.85
N TYR A 39 -10.50 4.72 -20.18
CA TYR A 39 -11.37 3.74 -19.55
C TYR A 39 -10.54 2.67 -18.86
N PHE A 40 -10.78 2.48 -17.56
CA PHE A 40 -10.18 1.42 -16.78
C PHE A 40 -11.28 0.59 -16.11
N GLU A 41 -11.22 -0.72 -16.30
CA GLU A 41 -12.10 -1.67 -15.64
C GLU A 41 -11.35 -2.99 -15.40
N ARG A 42 -11.41 -3.50 -14.18
CA ARG A 42 -10.82 -4.78 -13.78
C ARG A 42 -11.68 -5.51 -12.76
N VAL A 43 -11.81 -6.82 -12.94
CA VAL A 43 -12.45 -7.70 -11.96
C VAL A 43 -11.41 -8.07 -10.89
N VAL A 44 -11.81 -8.00 -9.62
CA VAL A 44 -10.98 -8.32 -8.46
C VAL A 44 -11.68 -9.41 -7.64
N PHE A 45 -11.07 -10.58 -7.58
CA PHE A 45 -11.57 -11.71 -6.80
C PHE A 45 -11.37 -11.49 -5.29
N PRO A 46 -12.13 -12.18 -4.43
CA PRO A 46 -11.90 -12.19 -2.99
C PRO A 46 -10.43 -12.47 -2.63
N GLY A 47 -9.83 -11.62 -1.81
CA GLY A 47 -8.43 -11.72 -1.39
C GLY A 47 -7.39 -11.30 -2.45
N GLN A 48 -7.81 -10.95 -3.67
CA GLN A 48 -6.88 -10.56 -4.73
C GLN A 48 -6.35 -9.14 -4.53
N ARG A 49 -5.05 -8.98 -4.82
CA ARG A 49 -4.39 -7.68 -4.97
C ARG A 49 -4.41 -7.23 -6.43
N LEU A 50 -4.99 -6.07 -6.69
CA LEU A 50 -4.98 -5.38 -7.98
C LEU A 50 -3.92 -4.28 -7.94
N VAL A 51 -2.90 -4.42 -8.77
CA VAL A 51 -1.89 -3.38 -9.01
C VAL A 51 -2.12 -2.77 -10.38
N PHE A 52 -2.15 -1.45 -10.46
CA PHE A 52 -2.45 -0.73 -11.69
C PHE A 52 -1.80 0.66 -11.69
N GLU A 53 -1.52 1.18 -12.89
CA GLU A 53 -1.09 2.56 -13.05
C GLU A 53 -2.29 3.46 -13.33
N ALA A 54 -2.34 4.60 -12.65
CA ALA A 54 -3.37 5.61 -12.88
C ALA A 54 -2.82 7.02 -12.66
N PRO A 55 -3.47 8.07 -13.21
CA PRO A 55 -3.16 9.44 -12.87
C PRO A 55 -3.48 9.72 -11.39
N ARG A 56 -2.72 10.59 -10.71
CA ARG A 56 -3.01 10.98 -9.31
C ARG A 56 -4.45 11.49 -9.09
N LYS A 57 -5.00 12.16 -10.10
CA LYS A 57 -6.38 12.69 -10.08
C LYS A 57 -7.44 11.58 -10.26
N GLY A 58 -7.04 10.34 -10.55
CA GLY A 58 -7.95 9.21 -10.75
C GLY A 58 -8.71 8.82 -9.49
N GLN A 59 -9.93 8.32 -9.66
CA GLN A 59 -10.78 7.80 -8.59
C GLN A 59 -11.18 6.37 -8.92
N LEU A 60 -10.73 5.42 -8.10
CA LEU A 60 -11.07 4.02 -8.20
C LEU A 60 -12.46 3.79 -7.60
N GLU A 61 -13.39 3.41 -8.44
CA GLU A 61 -14.75 3.04 -8.09
C GLU A 61 -14.84 1.53 -7.94
N ILE A 62 -15.27 1.07 -6.77
CA ILE A 62 -15.50 -0.36 -6.49
C ILE A 62 -16.99 -0.62 -6.63
N HIS A 63 -17.34 -1.44 -7.62
CA HIS A 63 -18.70 -1.90 -7.85
C HIS A 63 -18.84 -3.31 -7.30
N THR A 64 -19.81 -3.53 -6.41
CA THR A 64 -20.09 -4.84 -5.81
C THR A 64 -21.50 -5.31 -6.18
N GLY A 65 -21.72 -6.62 -6.17
CA GLY A 65 -23.03 -7.23 -6.48
C GLY A 65 -22.98 -8.22 -7.65
N MET A 66 -24.09 -8.91 -7.90
CA MET A 66 -24.22 -9.72 -9.13
C MET A 66 -24.22 -8.78 -10.33
N MET A 67 -23.72 -9.25 -11.48
CA MET A 67 -23.43 -8.45 -12.69
C MET A 67 -24.55 -7.49 -13.16
N ALA A 68 -25.81 -7.72 -12.78
CA ALA A 68 -26.96 -6.87 -13.11
C ALA A 68 -27.28 -5.79 -12.07
N SER A 69 -26.81 -5.91 -10.83
CA SER A 69 -27.08 -5.00 -9.71
C SER A 69 -25.78 -4.41 -9.16
N ALA A 70 -24.83 -4.08 -10.03
CA ALA A 70 -23.56 -3.49 -9.64
C ALA A 70 -23.82 -2.13 -8.97
N ILE A 71 -23.79 -2.10 -7.64
CA ILE A 71 -23.92 -0.88 -6.86
C ILE A 71 -22.51 -0.36 -6.64
N LEU A 72 -22.31 0.93 -6.87
CA LEU A 72 -21.10 1.62 -6.47
C LEU A 72 -20.98 1.51 -4.94
N SER A 73 -20.07 0.66 -4.49
CA SER A 73 -19.79 0.41 -3.08
C SER A 73 -18.92 1.53 -2.52
N ASP A 74 -17.81 1.81 -3.21
CA ASP A 74 -16.79 2.72 -2.72
C ASP A 74 -16.20 3.55 -3.86
N LYS A 75 -15.76 4.76 -3.50
CA LYS A 75 -14.98 5.63 -4.37
C LYS A 75 -13.70 6.04 -3.64
N ILE A 76 -12.57 5.56 -4.12
CA ILE A 76 -11.26 5.73 -3.48
C ILE A 76 -10.35 6.54 -4.40
N PRO A 77 -9.86 7.72 -3.98
CA PRO A 77 -8.89 8.47 -4.78
C PRO A 77 -7.58 7.69 -4.92
N CYS A 78 -7.00 7.67 -6.12
CA CYS A 78 -5.77 6.94 -6.44
C CYS A 78 -4.58 7.40 -5.60
N ASP A 79 -4.55 8.68 -5.20
CA ASP A 79 -3.54 9.24 -4.30
C ASP A 79 -3.41 8.49 -2.96
N ARG A 80 -4.51 7.92 -2.45
CA ARG A 80 -4.51 7.10 -1.21
C ARG A 80 -4.10 5.65 -1.44
N LEU A 81 -4.10 5.19 -2.68
CA LEU A 81 -3.71 3.84 -3.08
C LEU A 81 -2.27 3.80 -3.63
N MET A 82 -1.62 4.96 -3.74
CA MET A 82 -0.26 5.09 -4.23
C MET A 82 0.70 4.23 -3.39
N LEU A 83 1.49 3.41 -4.07
CA LEU A 83 2.64 2.77 -3.47
C LEU A 83 3.76 3.79 -3.37
N GLU A 84 4.29 3.97 -2.16
CA GLU A 84 5.52 4.73 -1.97
C GLU A 84 6.68 3.82 -2.36
N GLU A 85 7.32 4.14 -3.47
CA GLU A 85 8.51 3.44 -3.92
C GLU A 85 9.66 3.86 -2.99
N THR A 86 9.84 3.14 -1.88
CA THR A 86 11.05 3.27 -1.09
C THR A 86 12.19 2.79 -1.98
N SER A 87 12.95 3.71 -2.56
CA SER A 87 14.18 3.42 -3.26
C SER A 87 15.19 2.85 -2.25
N THR A 88 15.13 1.54 -2.03
CA THR A 88 16.17 0.82 -1.28
C THR A 88 17.39 0.78 -2.18
N HIS A 89 18.20 1.84 -2.14
CA HIS A 89 19.57 1.79 -2.61
C HIS A 89 20.33 0.98 -1.56
N GLU A 90 20.34 -0.35 -1.73
CA GLU A 90 21.15 -1.25 -0.92
C GLU A 90 22.62 -0.84 -1.10
N PHE A 91 23.19 -0.20 -0.07
CA PHE A 91 24.62 0.05 0.02
C PHE A 91 25.29 -1.28 0.37
N ASP A 92 25.61 -2.07 -0.64
CA ASP A 92 26.64 -3.09 -0.54
C ASP A 92 28.02 -2.42 -0.72
N THR A 93 28.70 -2.13 0.38
CA THR A 93 30.16 -2.21 0.43
C THR A 93 30.56 -2.52 1.87
N ASP A 94 30.66 -3.81 2.15
CA ASP A 94 31.45 -4.34 3.25
C ASP A 94 32.93 -4.08 2.94
N SER A 95 33.61 -3.31 3.79
CA SER A 95 35.07 -3.25 3.87
C SER A 95 35.50 -2.65 5.20
N LEU A 96 35.86 -3.54 6.12
CA LEU A 96 36.66 -3.23 7.31
C LEU A 96 38.01 -2.64 6.89
N SER A 97 38.33 -1.45 7.38
CA SER A 97 39.72 -1.05 7.62
C SER A 97 39.78 -0.15 8.85
N GLU A 98 40.35 -0.72 9.90
CA GLU A 98 40.76 -0.07 11.13
C GLU A 98 41.63 1.16 10.85
N LYS A 99 41.33 2.32 11.46
CA LYS A 99 42.30 3.28 12.06
C LYS A 99 41.63 4.19 13.09
N ASP A 100 41.77 3.85 14.37
CA ASP A 100 41.83 4.80 15.48
C ASP A 100 43.04 5.76 15.31
N PRO A 101 43.16 6.95 15.98
CA PRO A 101 42.72 7.15 17.37
C PRO A 101 42.29 8.58 17.84
N ILE A 102 41.70 8.63 19.04
CA ILE A 102 41.76 9.70 20.07
C ILE A 102 41.09 11.06 19.76
N ASN A 103 40.05 11.46 20.52
CA ASN A 103 40.23 12.31 21.72
C ASN A 103 38.92 12.68 22.48
N THR A 104 38.94 12.35 23.78
CA THR A 104 38.37 13.03 24.97
C THR A 104 36.88 13.39 25.16
N LYS A 105 36.40 12.84 26.30
CA LYS A 105 35.58 13.45 27.38
C LYS A 105 34.11 13.69 27.02
N SER A 106 33.11 13.49 27.87
CA SER A 106 32.85 13.07 29.26
C SER A 106 31.31 13.09 29.30
N LEU A 107 30.54 12.16 29.86
CA LEU A 107 30.39 11.87 31.28
C LEU A 107 29.37 10.73 31.40
N VAL A 108 29.67 9.84 32.31
CA VAL A 108 28.98 8.62 32.72
C VAL A 108 27.65 8.94 33.40
N GLN A 109 26.61 8.13 33.17
CA GLN A 109 25.94 7.48 34.31
C GLN A 109 25.24 6.17 33.91
N GLN A 110 25.74 5.13 34.56
CA GLN A 110 25.38 3.73 34.49
C GLN A 110 24.01 3.45 35.12
N ILE A 111 23.29 2.48 34.53
CA ILE A 111 22.78 1.21 35.08
C ILE A 111 22.08 1.29 36.46
N ASN A 112 20.90 0.67 36.60
CA ASN A 112 20.60 -0.38 37.60
C ASN A 112 19.18 -0.95 37.41
N THR A 113 19.12 -2.27 37.48
CA THR A 113 18.00 -3.22 37.50
C THR A 113 17.02 -3.03 38.67
N ASN A 114 15.71 -3.31 38.49
CA ASN A 114 14.99 -4.17 39.43
C ASN A 114 13.69 -4.81 38.85
N THR A 115 13.66 -6.13 38.96
CA THR A 115 12.59 -7.13 39.09
C THR A 115 11.30 -6.72 39.83
N GLY A 116 10.20 -7.42 39.49
CA GLY A 116 8.94 -7.55 40.26
C GLY A 116 7.72 -7.63 39.33
N ASP A 117 7.39 -8.77 38.74
CA ASP A 117 6.50 -9.84 39.27
C ASP A 117 5.15 -9.34 39.83
N SER A 118 4.05 -9.65 39.12
CA SER A 118 2.75 -10.13 39.66
C SER A 118 1.64 -10.01 38.58
N ILE A 119 1.29 -11.09 37.88
CA ILE A 119 0.13 -12.01 38.09
C ILE A 119 -1.11 -11.71 37.19
N LYS A 120 -1.19 -12.54 36.12
CA LYS A 120 -2.30 -13.36 35.58
C LYS A 120 -3.61 -12.77 34.99
N PRO A 121 -4.21 -13.50 34.01
CA PRO A 121 -5.35 -13.06 33.20
C PRO A 121 -6.72 -13.48 33.78
N LEU A 122 -7.77 -12.73 33.46
CA LEU A 122 -9.17 -13.07 33.76
C LEU A 122 -9.87 -13.63 32.51
N GLN A 123 -10.17 -14.93 32.55
CA GLN A 123 -11.25 -15.55 31.79
C GLN A 123 -12.58 -15.27 32.49
N VAL A 124 -13.66 -15.09 31.72
CA VAL A 124 -15.03 -15.31 32.20
C VAL A 124 -15.78 -16.12 31.15
N ALA A 125 -16.33 -17.24 31.61
CA ALA A 125 -17.24 -18.13 30.92
C ALA A 125 -18.69 -17.82 31.33
N LEU A 126 -19.63 -18.06 30.41
CA LEU A 126 -20.94 -18.65 30.67
C LEU A 126 -21.52 -19.20 29.36
#